data_AF-A0A953IXW4-F1
#
_entry.id   AF-A0A953IXW4-F1
#
_cell.length_a   1.000
_cell.length_b   1.000
_cell.length_c   1.000
_cell.angle_alpha   90.00
_cell.angle_beta   90.00
_cell.angle_gamma   90.00
#
_symmetry.space_group_name_H-M   'P 1'
#
loop_
_entity.id
_entity.type
_entity.pdbx_description
1 polymer ?
#
loop_
_entity_poly.entity_id
_entity_poly.type
_entity_poly.pdbx_seq_one_letter_code
_entity_poly.pdbx_strand_id
1 'polypeptide(L)'
;ATKAAQAASLSIDGLKASSGEIGQVIGLIASIAKQTNLLALNATIEAARAGEAGRGFAVVANEVKGLSSQTQKATDEITRKIELLQHNAAQSINALGDVAQAIETIRPVFASVATSVDQQQAATTELARTATETSQFIANVADGAKDIAHTAVEATGHSEHVDRSGKEAASTAEKLRTRFVMLLRQTEFGDRRRHDRLPCDLKVKLRHGATAVVGQSVDLSEGGLLVRVSGAENLPIGEKLDCHIDTIGDGMVRLVNRSHLGLHLQGVKLGEKEQAALHAKLAAIREENKEFIDRAVEATARICVAFEKAVSDGLLSREDLFDNQYVPIEGTNPQQCRTRFLDALEKVLPAIQEPLLASDKRMFFCCAVDRNAYLPVHNKVYSQPQRPGDVTWNTAHCRNRRIFDDRAGLSAARNVRPYLIQNYPRDMGGGVTVIMREIDVPIRVFGKHWGAFRTAYKI
;
A
#
# COMPACT_ATOMS: atom_id res chain seq x y z
N ALA A 1 -24.43 -76.72 -18.38
CA ALA A 1 -24.38 -77.62 -17.21
C ALA A 1 -25.65 -78.46 -17.09
N THR A 2 -26.84 -77.88 -17.02
CA THR A 2 -28.14 -78.60 -16.96
C THR A 2 -28.36 -79.59 -18.10
N LYS A 3 -28.05 -79.22 -19.35
CA LYS A 3 -28.12 -80.15 -20.50
C LYS A 3 -27.21 -81.37 -20.36
N ALA A 4 -26.02 -81.21 -19.77
CA ALA A 4 -25.07 -82.30 -19.57
C ALA A 4 -25.52 -83.24 -18.44
N ALA A 5 -26.05 -82.69 -17.34
CA ALA A 5 -26.63 -83.48 -16.26
C ALA A 5 -27.88 -84.25 -16.71
N GLN A 6 -28.75 -83.63 -17.53
CA GLN A 6 -29.89 -84.31 -18.14
C GLN A 6 -29.47 -85.44 -19.08
N ALA A 7 -28.46 -85.20 -19.94
CA ALA A 7 -27.92 -86.23 -20.81
C ALA A 7 -27.34 -87.42 -20.02
N ALA A 8 -26.60 -87.13 -18.95
CA ALA A 8 -26.05 -88.17 -18.06
C ALA A 8 -27.16 -88.98 -17.35
N SER A 9 -28.21 -88.31 -16.87
CA SER A 9 -29.37 -88.98 -16.24
C SER A 9 -30.06 -89.94 -17.23
N LEU A 10 -30.30 -89.49 -18.45
CA LEU A 10 -30.91 -90.31 -19.51
C LEU A 10 -30.05 -91.55 -19.84
N SER A 11 -28.72 -91.40 -19.89
CA SER A 11 -27.82 -92.54 -20.11
C SER A 11 -27.84 -93.55 -18.96
N ILE A 12 -27.94 -93.10 -17.71
CA ILE A 12 -28.00 -94.00 -16.54
C ILE A 12 -29.37 -94.68 -16.42
N ASP A 13 -30.46 -93.99 -16.75
CA ASP A 13 -31.79 -94.61 -16.85
C ASP A 13 -31.82 -95.72 -17.91
N GLY A 14 -31.17 -95.48 -19.06
CA GLY A 14 -30.94 -96.51 -20.07
C GLY A 14 -30.17 -97.71 -19.54
N LEU A 15 -29.07 -97.47 -18.80
CA LEU A 15 -28.28 -98.54 -18.16
C LEU A 15 -29.10 -99.36 -17.15
N LYS A 16 -29.97 -98.70 -16.37
CA LYS A 16 -30.87 -99.35 -15.41
C LYS A 16 -31.87 -100.26 -16.13
N ALA A 17 -32.46 -99.78 -17.22
CA ALA A 17 -33.38 -100.57 -18.05
C ALA A 17 -32.67 -101.80 -18.64
N SER A 18 -31.51 -101.60 -19.30
CA SER A 18 -30.75 -102.72 -19.90
C SER A 18 -30.26 -103.73 -18.85
N SER A 19 -29.85 -103.28 -17.67
CA SER A 19 -29.45 -104.18 -16.58
C SER A 19 -30.62 -104.98 -16.02
N GLY A 20 -31.84 -104.42 -16.03
CA GLY A 20 -33.07 -105.13 -15.68
C GLY A 20 -33.42 -106.24 -16.67
N GLU A 21 -33.29 -105.96 -17.97
CA GLU A 21 -33.47 -106.96 -19.03
C GLU A 21 -32.47 -108.11 -18.92
N ILE A 22 -31.19 -107.80 -18.67
CA ILE A 22 -30.15 -108.83 -18.44
C ILE A 22 -30.51 -109.68 -17.22
N GLY A 23 -31.00 -109.09 -16.13
CA GLY A 23 -31.46 -109.81 -14.95
C GLY A 23 -32.56 -110.83 -15.26
N GLN A 24 -33.53 -110.47 -16.11
CA GLN A 24 -34.59 -111.39 -16.55
C GLN A 24 -34.03 -112.59 -17.35
N VAL A 25 -33.09 -112.33 -18.26
CA VAL A 25 -32.44 -113.39 -19.06
C VAL A 25 -31.63 -114.33 -18.17
N ILE A 26 -30.88 -113.80 -17.19
CA ILE A 26 -30.11 -114.61 -16.24
C ILE A 26 -31.02 -115.48 -15.37
N GLY A 27 -32.17 -114.95 -14.93
CA GLY A 27 -33.18 -115.73 -14.22
C GLY A 27 -33.72 -116.92 -15.03
N LEU A 28 -33.93 -116.72 -16.34
CA LEU A 28 -34.30 -117.81 -17.25
C LEU A 28 -33.18 -118.86 -17.36
N ILE A 29 -31.93 -118.45 -17.53
CA ILE A 29 -30.78 -119.36 -17.62
C ILE A 29 -30.63 -120.16 -16.31
N ALA A 30 -30.81 -119.53 -15.15
CA ALA A 30 -30.78 -120.22 -13.86
C ALA A 30 -31.90 -121.27 -13.75
N SER A 31 -33.10 -120.98 -14.28
CA SER A 31 -34.20 -121.94 -14.32
C SER A 31 -33.91 -123.14 -15.23
N ILE A 32 -33.30 -122.90 -16.40
CA ILE A 32 -32.86 -123.94 -17.34
C ILE A 32 -31.78 -124.80 -16.68
N ALA A 33 -30.76 -124.20 -16.09
CA ALA A 33 -29.69 -124.92 -15.39
C ALA A 33 -30.24 -125.81 -14.27
N LYS A 34 -31.23 -125.32 -13.50
CA LYS A 34 -31.91 -126.10 -12.46
C LYS A 34 -32.68 -127.29 -13.06
N GLN A 35 -33.39 -127.10 -14.16
CA GLN A 35 -34.07 -128.19 -14.88
C GLN A 35 -33.09 -129.20 -15.47
N THR A 36 -31.99 -128.75 -16.08
CA THR A 36 -30.92 -129.60 -16.62
C THR A 36 -30.26 -130.42 -15.52
N ASN A 37 -30.02 -129.84 -14.34
CA ASN A 37 -29.48 -130.56 -13.19
C ASN A 37 -30.45 -131.65 -12.67
N LEU A 38 -31.76 -131.38 -12.67
CA LEU A 38 -32.79 -132.37 -12.33
C LEU A 38 -32.87 -133.49 -13.38
N LEU A 39 -32.80 -133.16 -14.67
CA LEU A 39 -32.75 -134.14 -15.76
C LEU A 39 -31.49 -135.02 -15.66
N ALA A 40 -30.34 -134.40 -15.39
CA ALA A 40 -29.07 -135.11 -15.19
C ALA A 40 -29.12 -136.03 -13.96
N LEU A 41 -29.74 -135.58 -12.86
CA LEU A 41 -29.95 -136.41 -11.68
C LEU A 41 -30.82 -137.63 -11.99
N ASN A 42 -31.93 -137.45 -12.71
CA ASN A 42 -32.79 -138.56 -13.15
C ASN A 42 -32.00 -139.54 -14.05
N ALA A 43 -31.15 -139.02 -14.94
CA ALA A 43 -30.28 -139.85 -15.79
C ALA A 43 -29.22 -140.60 -14.97
N THR A 44 -28.63 -140.01 -13.92
CA THR A 44 -27.71 -140.69 -13.00
C THR A 44 -28.41 -141.84 -12.27
N ILE A 45 -29.66 -141.64 -11.84
CA ILE A 45 -30.47 -142.68 -11.18
C ILE A 45 -30.73 -143.85 -12.12
N GLU A 46 -31.15 -143.58 -13.36
CA GLU A 46 -31.45 -144.63 -14.35
C GLU A 46 -30.18 -145.37 -14.79
N ALA A 47 -29.05 -144.65 -14.92
CA ALA A 47 -27.75 -145.26 -15.20
C ALA A 47 -27.26 -146.19 -14.08
N ALA A 48 -27.50 -145.83 -12.80
CA ALA A 48 -27.24 -146.71 -11.66
C ALA A 48 -28.15 -147.95 -11.66
N ARG A 49 -29.40 -147.80 -12.12
CA ARG A 49 -30.39 -148.88 -12.23
C ARG A 49 -30.04 -149.91 -13.29
N ALA A 50 -29.35 -149.49 -14.36
CA ALA A 50 -28.89 -150.36 -15.45
C ALA A 50 -27.60 -151.16 -15.16
N GLY A 51 -26.98 -150.99 -13.98
CA GLY A 51 -25.79 -151.75 -13.56
C GLY A 51 -24.56 -151.52 -14.46
N GLU A 52 -23.83 -152.59 -14.81
CA GLU A 52 -22.62 -152.51 -15.66
C GLU A 52 -22.89 -151.93 -17.06
N ALA A 53 -24.08 -152.16 -17.64
CA ALA A 53 -24.47 -151.62 -18.94
C ALA A 53 -24.68 -150.09 -18.94
N GLY A 54 -24.89 -149.49 -17.76
CA GLY A 54 -25.15 -148.06 -17.57
C GLY A 54 -23.90 -147.19 -17.36
N ARG A 55 -22.70 -147.77 -17.28
CA ARG A 55 -21.46 -147.04 -16.91
C ARG A 55 -21.17 -145.82 -17.79
N GLY A 56 -21.31 -145.95 -19.12
CA GLY A 56 -21.09 -144.83 -20.05
C GLY A 56 -22.11 -143.70 -19.86
N PHE A 57 -23.39 -144.05 -19.65
CA PHE A 57 -24.45 -143.09 -19.36
C PHE A 57 -24.27 -142.38 -18.02
N ALA A 58 -23.76 -143.08 -17.00
CA ALA A 58 -23.47 -142.50 -15.69
C ALA A 58 -22.39 -141.40 -15.76
N VAL A 59 -21.35 -141.59 -16.59
CA VAL A 59 -20.31 -140.57 -16.81
C VAL A 59 -20.90 -139.32 -17.46
N VAL A 60 -21.69 -139.47 -18.52
CA VAL A 60 -22.34 -138.33 -19.20
C VAL A 60 -23.32 -137.62 -18.27
N ALA A 61 -24.14 -138.36 -17.52
CA ALA A 61 -25.07 -137.76 -16.57
C ALA A 61 -24.35 -136.97 -15.46
N ASN A 62 -23.23 -137.48 -14.94
CA ASN A 62 -22.40 -136.75 -13.97
C ASN A 62 -21.75 -135.51 -14.57
N GLU A 63 -21.30 -135.55 -15.83
CA GLU A 63 -20.73 -134.39 -16.53
C GLU A 63 -21.79 -133.31 -16.75
N VAL A 64 -23.00 -133.67 -17.20
CA VAL A 64 -24.13 -132.73 -17.37
C VAL A 64 -24.58 -132.15 -16.02
N LYS A 65 -24.56 -132.97 -14.95
CA LYS A 65 -24.82 -132.51 -13.58
C LYS A 65 -23.75 -131.53 -13.08
N GLY A 66 -22.48 -131.80 -13.39
CA GLY A 66 -21.36 -130.90 -13.10
C GLY A 66 -21.49 -129.57 -13.83
N LEU A 67 -21.76 -129.62 -15.13
CA LEU A 67 -21.90 -128.43 -15.98
C LEU A 67 -23.11 -127.57 -15.57
N SER A 68 -24.26 -128.18 -15.29
CA SER A 68 -25.45 -127.46 -14.83
C SER A 68 -25.27 -126.83 -13.44
N SER A 69 -24.57 -127.51 -12.51
CA SER A 69 -24.17 -126.94 -11.22
C SER A 69 -23.21 -125.74 -11.40
N GLN A 70 -22.27 -125.83 -12.33
CA GLN A 70 -21.37 -124.73 -12.67
C GLN A 70 -22.11 -123.55 -13.34
N THR A 71 -23.07 -123.83 -14.23
CA THR A 71 -23.94 -122.80 -14.81
C THR A 71 -24.75 -122.09 -13.73
N GLN A 72 -25.30 -122.82 -12.76
CA GLN A 72 -26.05 -122.22 -11.65
C GLN A 72 -25.18 -121.30 -10.80
N LYS A 73 -23.95 -121.73 -10.45
CA LYS A 73 -22.98 -120.88 -9.74
C LYS A 73 -22.61 -119.63 -10.54
N ALA A 74 -22.40 -119.77 -11.85
CA ALA A 74 -22.09 -118.64 -12.72
C ALA A 74 -23.27 -117.67 -12.83
N THR A 75 -24.51 -118.15 -12.93
CA THR A 75 -25.71 -117.30 -12.93
C THR A 75 -25.91 -116.58 -11.60
N ASP A 76 -25.60 -117.22 -10.46
CA ASP A 76 -25.66 -116.58 -9.13
C ASP A 76 -24.59 -115.48 -8.99
N GLU A 77 -23.40 -115.66 -9.57
CA GLU A 77 -22.37 -114.64 -9.61
C GLU A 77 -22.77 -113.45 -10.51
N ILE A 78 -23.31 -113.72 -11.69
CA ILE A 78 -23.79 -112.67 -12.60
C ILE A 78 -24.96 -111.90 -11.97
N THR A 79 -25.89 -112.58 -11.31
CA THR A 79 -27.01 -111.94 -10.60
C THR A 79 -26.50 -110.94 -9.57
N ARG A 80 -25.53 -111.33 -8.73
CA ARG A 80 -24.89 -110.43 -7.77
C ARG A 80 -24.18 -109.23 -8.43
N LYS A 81 -23.54 -109.43 -9.59
CA LYS A 81 -22.92 -108.34 -10.36
C LYS A 81 -23.97 -107.38 -10.95
N ILE A 82 -25.11 -107.88 -11.43
CA ILE A 82 -26.22 -107.05 -11.93
C ILE A 82 -26.84 -106.23 -10.79
N GLU A 83 -27.07 -106.83 -9.62
CA GLU A 83 -27.55 -106.12 -8.44
C GLU A 83 -26.60 -105.00 -8.02
N LEU A 84 -25.29 -105.26 -8.02
CA LEU A 84 -24.27 -104.25 -7.74
C LEU A 84 -24.26 -103.12 -8.79
N LEU A 85 -24.39 -103.45 -10.08
CA LEU A 85 -24.49 -102.45 -11.15
C LEU A 85 -25.74 -101.57 -10.99
N GLN A 86 -26.89 -102.16 -10.68
CA GLN A 86 -28.13 -101.42 -10.43
C GLN A 86 -28.01 -100.52 -9.20
N HIS A 87 -27.37 -101.00 -8.13
CA HIS A 87 -27.09 -100.19 -6.95
C HIS A 87 -26.19 -98.99 -7.25
N ASN A 88 -25.06 -99.21 -7.94
CA ASN A 88 -24.13 -98.15 -8.32
C ASN A 88 -24.76 -97.13 -9.28
N ALA A 89 -25.63 -97.59 -10.20
CA ALA A 89 -26.40 -96.72 -11.08
C ALA A 89 -27.37 -95.83 -10.29
N ALA A 90 -28.09 -96.39 -9.31
CA ALA A 90 -28.97 -95.63 -8.43
C ALA A 90 -28.22 -94.59 -7.59
N GLN A 91 -27.06 -94.95 -7.03
CA GLN A 91 -26.21 -94.00 -6.31
C GLN A 91 -25.73 -92.85 -7.22
N SER A 92 -25.40 -93.16 -8.47
CA SER A 92 -24.97 -92.16 -9.45
C SER A 92 -26.09 -91.19 -9.84
N ILE A 93 -27.35 -91.67 -9.96
CA ILE A 93 -28.53 -90.80 -10.16
C ILE A 93 -28.71 -89.84 -8.98
N ASN A 94 -28.60 -90.34 -7.74
CA ASN A 94 -28.73 -89.48 -6.56
C ASN A 94 -27.64 -88.41 -6.51
N ALA A 95 -26.38 -88.78 -6.75
CA ALA A 95 -25.26 -87.84 -6.80
C ALA A 95 -25.44 -86.78 -7.92
N LEU A 96 -25.99 -87.16 -9.08
CA LEU A 96 -26.33 -86.21 -10.14
C LEU A 96 -27.47 -85.27 -9.75
N GLY A 97 -28.45 -85.77 -8.99
CA GLY A 97 -29.51 -84.95 -8.39
C GLY A 97 -28.95 -83.89 -7.45
N ASP A 98 -28.04 -84.27 -6.56
CA ASP A 98 -27.37 -83.34 -5.63
C ASP A 98 -26.57 -82.28 -6.38
N VAL A 99 -25.85 -82.66 -7.43
CA VAL A 99 -25.10 -81.72 -8.30
C VAL A 99 -26.05 -80.76 -9.02
N ALA A 100 -27.17 -81.27 -9.57
CA ALA A 100 -28.17 -80.44 -10.22
C ALA A 100 -28.78 -79.42 -9.25
N GLN A 101 -29.10 -79.85 -8.03
CA GLN A 101 -29.60 -78.97 -6.98
C GLN A 101 -28.58 -77.90 -6.61
N ALA A 102 -27.32 -78.28 -6.36
CA ALA A 102 -26.25 -77.33 -6.04
C ALA A 102 -26.05 -76.25 -7.13
N ILE A 103 -26.17 -76.63 -8.41
CA ILE A 103 -26.12 -75.69 -9.53
C ILE A 103 -27.30 -74.72 -9.49
N GLU A 104 -28.52 -75.19 -9.19
CA GLU A 104 -29.68 -74.31 -9.05
C GLU A 104 -29.54 -73.35 -7.86
N THR A 105 -28.96 -73.79 -6.73
CA THR A 105 -28.69 -72.91 -5.57
C THR A 105 -27.64 -71.83 -5.87
N ILE A 106 -26.68 -72.12 -6.74
CA ILE A 106 -25.61 -71.18 -7.14
C ILE A 106 -26.10 -70.14 -8.17
N ARG A 107 -27.11 -70.47 -8.96
CA ARG A 107 -27.67 -69.59 -10.00
C ARG A 107 -28.10 -68.20 -9.50
N PRO A 108 -28.87 -68.05 -8.40
CA PRO A 108 -29.22 -66.73 -7.87
C PRO A 108 -28.01 -65.95 -7.33
N VAL A 109 -26.96 -66.64 -6.86
CA VAL A 109 -25.71 -65.98 -6.42
C VAL A 109 -25.04 -65.29 -7.60
N PHE A 110 -24.90 -65.98 -8.74
CA PHE A 110 -24.35 -65.34 -9.95
C PHE A 110 -25.21 -64.20 -10.48
N ALA A 111 -26.54 -64.32 -10.39
CA ALA A 111 -27.44 -63.22 -10.75
C ALA A 111 -27.20 -61.99 -9.85
N SER A 112 -27.07 -62.20 -8.54
CA SER A 112 -26.74 -61.13 -7.59
C SER A 112 -25.36 -60.51 -7.87
N VAL A 113 -24.35 -61.32 -8.19
CA VAL A 113 -23.02 -60.83 -8.55
C VAL A 113 -23.09 -59.96 -9.81
N ALA A 114 -23.83 -60.38 -10.84
CA ALA A 114 -24.02 -59.60 -12.05
C ALA A 114 -24.68 -58.23 -11.74
N THR A 115 -25.73 -58.22 -10.93
CA THR A 115 -26.39 -56.97 -10.51
C THR A 115 -25.44 -56.06 -9.71
N SER A 116 -24.65 -56.60 -8.80
CA SER A 116 -23.66 -55.82 -8.05
C SER A 116 -22.56 -55.25 -8.95
N VAL A 117 -22.11 -56.01 -9.96
CA VAL A 117 -21.14 -55.54 -10.96
C VAL A 117 -21.72 -54.40 -11.79
N ASP A 118 -22.97 -54.49 -12.22
CA ASP A 118 -23.66 -53.41 -12.94
C ASP A 118 -23.77 -52.14 -12.08
N GLN A 119 -24.14 -52.28 -10.79
CA GLN A 119 -24.19 -51.16 -9.85
C GLN A 119 -22.81 -50.53 -9.63
N GLN A 120 -21.76 -51.34 -9.50
CA GLN A 120 -20.40 -50.86 -9.33
C GLN A 120 -19.90 -50.13 -10.59
N GLN A 121 -20.24 -50.61 -11.78
CA GLN A 121 -19.91 -49.95 -13.05
C GLN A 121 -20.59 -48.57 -13.15
N ALA A 122 -21.85 -48.47 -12.75
CA ALA A 122 -22.59 -47.20 -12.70
C ALA A 122 -21.95 -46.22 -11.69
N ALA A 123 -21.65 -46.68 -10.48
CA ALA A 123 -20.98 -45.88 -9.46
C ALA A 123 -19.59 -45.39 -9.89
N THR A 124 -18.82 -46.24 -10.57
CA THR A 124 -17.49 -45.89 -11.09
C THR A 124 -17.58 -44.83 -12.19
N THR A 125 -18.59 -44.93 -13.06
CA THR A 125 -18.85 -43.94 -14.11
C THR A 125 -19.21 -42.58 -13.50
N GLU A 126 -20.05 -42.57 -12.47
CA GLU A 126 -20.41 -41.34 -11.76
C GLU A 126 -19.21 -40.72 -11.03
N LEU A 127 -18.39 -41.55 -10.36
CA LEU A 127 -17.15 -41.08 -9.73
C LEU A 127 -16.19 -40.44 -10.74
N ALA A 128 -16.04 -41.02 -11.93
CA ALA A 128 -15.21 -40.45 -12.98
C ALA A 128 -15.75 -39.09 -13.46
N ARG A 129 -17.07 -38.96 -13.59
CA ARG A 129 -17.74 -37.69 -13.91
C ARG A 129 -17.49 -36.64 -12.83
N THR A 130 -17.75 -36.97 -11.57
CA THR A 130 -17.53 -36.07 -10.43
C THR A 130 -16.06 -35.67 -10.27
N ALA A 131 -15.12 -36.59 -10.52
CA ALA A 131 -13.69 -36.29 -10.47
C ALA A 131 -13.28 -35.28 -11.56
N THR A 132 -13.88 -35.38 -12.75
CA THR A 132 -13.65 -34.42 -13.85
C THR A 132 -14.20 -33.04 -13.49
N GLU A 133 -15.43 -32.97 -12.96
CA GLU A 133 -16.05 -31.71 -12.51
C GLU A 133 -15.25 -31.07 -11.37
N THR A 134 -14.79 -31.87 -10.42
CA THR A 134 -13.95 -31.40 -9.30
C THR A 134 -12.62 -30.85 -9.80
N SER A 135 -11.99 -31.51 -10.77
CA SER A 135 -10.74 -31.03 -11.37
C SER A 135 -10.93 -29.70 -12.10
N GLN A 136 -12.04 -29.55 -12.84
CA GLN A 136 -12.40 -28.30 -13.50
C GLN A 136 -12.64 -27.18 -12.47
N PHE A 137 -13.33 -27.50 -11.37
CA PHE A 137 -13.56 -26.54 -10.28
C PHE A 137 -12.25 -26.10 -9.62
N ILE A 138 -11.32 -27.03 -9.35
CA ILE A 138 -10.00 -26.71 -8.80
C ILE A 138 -9.22 -25.80 -9.74
N ALA A 139 -9.28 -26.02 -11.06
CA ALA A 139 -8.65 -25.14 -12.04
C ALA A 139 -9.23 -23.71 -11.98
N ASN A 140 -10.56 -23.58 -11.92
CA ASN A 140 -11.22 -22.27 -11.79
C ASN A 140 -10.84 -21.55 -10.48
N VAL A 141 -10.73 -22.28 -9.37
CA VAL A 141 -10.27 -21.73 -8.08
C VAL A 141 -8.82 -21.27 -8.17
N ALA A 142 -7.94 -22.03 -8.83
CA ALA A 142 -6.54 -21.67 -9.02
C ALA A 142 -6.38 -20.40 -9.87
N ASP A 143 -7.20 -20.24 -10.92
CA ASP A 143 -7.19 -19.02 -11.73
C ASP A 143 -7.77 -17.82 -10.96
N GLY A 144 -8.87 -18.00 -10.21
CA GLY A 144 -9.38 -16.96 -9.32
C GLY A 144 -8.37 -16.51 -8.27
N ALA A 145 -7.56 -17.43 -7.74
CA ALA A 145 -6.47 -17.10 -6.81
C ALA A 145 -5.36 -16.27 -7.48
N LYS A 146 -5.04 -16.53 -8.76
CA LYS A 146 -4.10 -15.69 -9.52
C LYS A 146 -4.65 -14.28 -9.75
N ASP A 147 -5.93 -14.16 -10.09
CA ASP A 147 -6.58 -12.86 -10.28
C ASP A 147 -6.56 -12.03 -9.00
N ILE A 148 -6.89 -12.65 -7.86
CA ILE A 148 -6.80 -12.00 -6.54
C ILE A 148 -5.36 -11.53 -6.26
N ALA A 149 -4.36 -12.37 -6.54
CA ALA A 149 -2.95 -12.00 -6.34
C ALA A 149 -2.54 -10.81 -7.24
N HIS A 150 -2.99 -10.79 -8.50
CA HIS A 150 -2.73 -9.68 -9.42
C HIS A 150 -3.36 -8.38 -8.91
N THR A 151 -4.64 -8.40 -8.54
CA THR A 151 -5.33 -7.21 -7.99
C THR A 151 -4.69 -6.72 -6.70
N ALA A 152 -4.16 -7.59 -5.85
CA ALA A 152 -3.46 -7.19 -4.63
C ALA A 152 -2.16 -6.42 -4.93
N VAL A 153 -1.42 -6.81 -5.97
CA VAL A 153 -0.22 -6.08 -6.43
C VAL A 153 -0.60 -4.70 -6.96
N GLU A 154 -1.65 -4.61 -7.78
CA GLU A 154 -2.15 -3.32 -8.29
C GLU A 154 -2.63 -2.39 -7.16
N ALA A 155 -3.32 -2.92 -6.15
CA ALA A 155 -3.76 -2.15 -4.98
C ALA A 155 -2.58 -1.58 -4.17
N THR A 156 -1.49 -2.33 -4.09
CA THR A 156 -0.24 -1.87 -3.45
C THR A 156 0.36 -0.69 -4.24
N GLY A 157 0.42 -0.78 -5.57
CA GLY A 157 0.89 0.32 -6.42
C GLY A 157 0.02 1.58 -6.33
N HIS A 158 -1.30 1.43 -6.28
CA HIS A 158 -2.21 2.56 -6.05
C HIS A 158 -2.00 3.21 -4.68
N SER A 159 -1.74 2.42 -3.64
CA SER A 159 -1.48 2.93 -2.28
C SER A 159 -0.22 3.80 -2.24
N GLU A 160 0.85 3.39 -2.93
CA GLU A 160 2.07 4.21 -3.07
C GLU A 160 1.80 5.52 -3.82
N HIS A 161 0.94 5.49 -4.84
CA HIS A 161 0.55 6.68 -5.59
C HIS A 161 -0.27 7.65 -4.72
N VAL A 162 -1.18 7.13 -3.90
CA VAL A 162 -1.97 7.91 -2.94
C VAL A 162 -1.07 8.53 -1.87
N ASP A 163 -0.11 7.80 -1.30
CA ASP A 163 0.84 8.35 -0.31
C ASP A 163 1.67 9.50 -0.89
N ARG A 164 2.19 9.33 -2.11
CA ARG A 164 2.93 10.37 -2.83
C ARG A 164 2.08 11.61 -3.06
N SER A 165 0.86 11.41 -3.58
CA SER A 165 -0.10 12.49 -3.82
C SER A 165 -0.47 13.21 -2.52
N GLY A 166 -0.63 12.47 -1.42
CA GLY A 166 -0.87 13.02 -0.08
C GLY A 166 0.27 13.91 0.42
N LYS A 167 1.53 13.46 0.25
CA LYS A 167 2.72 14.26 0.58
C LYS A 167 2.83 15.53 -0.27
N GLU A 168 2.56 15.44 -1.56
CA GLU A 168 2.56 16.60 -2.46
C GLU A 168 1.45 17.60 -2.12
N ALA A 169 0.25 17.11 -1.83
CA ALA A 169 -0.88 17.93 -1.40
C ALA A 169 -0.57 18.64 -0.08
N ALA A 170 0.00 17.94 0.91
CA ALA A 170 0.43 18.55 2.17
C ALA A 170 1.50 19.63 1.96
N SER A 171 2.51 19.35 1.13
CA SER A 171 3.54 20.34 0.77
C SER A 171 2.94 21.56 0.09
N THR A 172 1.99 21.35 -0.82
CA THR A 172 1.30 22.42 -1.55
C THR A 172 0.42 23.26 -0.62
N ALA A 173 -0.31 22.62 0.29
CA ALA A 173 -1.11 23.30 1.30
C ALA A 173 -0.24 24.19 2.20
N GLU A 174 0.93 23.70 2.63
CA GLU A 174 1.85 24.48 3.47
C GLU A 174 2.47 25.67 2.70
N LYS A 175 2.84 25.45 1.43
CA LYS A 175 3.28 26.53 0.53
C LYS A 175 2.17 27.55 0.30
N LEU A 176 0.93 27.12 0.10
CA LEU A 176 -0.24 27.98 -0.05
C LEU A 176 -0.52 28.78 1.22
N ARG A 177 -0.49 28.14 2.39
CA ARG A 177 -0.64 28.80 3.69
C ARG A 177 0.39 29.92 3.85
N THR A 178 1.65 29.62 3.57
CA THR A 178 2.75 30.59 3.61
C THR A 178 2.51 31.74 2.62
N ARG A 179 2.15 31.44 1.36
CA ARG A 179 1.83 32.44 0.34
C ARG A 179 0.61 33.28 0.69
N PHE A 180 -0.42 32.69 1.30
CA PHE A 180 -1.64 33.39 1.68
C PHE A 180 -1.41 34.34 2.85
N VAL A 181 -0.65 33.92 3.87
CA VAL A 181 -0.20 34.80 4.96
C VAL A 181 0.66 35.93 4.39
N MET A 182 1.53 35.64 3.42
CA MET A 182 2.31 36.67 2.73
C MET A 182 1.40 37.65 1.97
N LEU A 183 0.42 37.17 1.20
CA LEU A 183 -0.53 37.97 0.44
C LEU A 183 -1.39 38.87 1.34
N LEU A 184 -1.91 38.34 2.45
CA LEU A 184 -2.67 39.12 3.44
C LEU A 184 -1.85 40.25 4.05
N ARG A 185 -0.52 40.08 4.14
CA ARG A 185 0.42 41.11 4.58
C ARG A 185 0.96 41.98 3.44
N GLN A 186 0.60 41.71 2.18
CA GLN A 186 1.00 42.47 0.98
C GLN A 186 -0.10 43.42 0.49
N THR A 187 -1.36 43.15 0.82
CA THR A 187 -2.46 44.04 0.49
C THR A 187 -2.50 45.24 1.43
N GLU A 188 -3.01 46.38 0.95
CA GLU A 188 -3.29 47.57 1.79
C GLU A 188 -4.20 47.22 2.99
N PHE A 189 -4.99 46.14 2.90
CA PHE A 189 -5.79 45.59 4.00
C PHE A 189 -4.94 45.07 5.18
N GLY A 190 -3.71 44.60 4.92
CA GLY A 190 -2.78 44.10 5.92
C GLY A 190 -2.00 45.20 6.64
N ASP A 191 -1.64 46.28 5.93
CA ASP A 191 -1.02 47.45 6.53
C ASP A 191 -2.08 48.47 6.96
N ARG A 192 -2.74 48.20 8.09
CA ARG A 192 -3.73 49.09 8.71
C ARG A 192 -3.12 50.37 9.32
N ARG A 193 -1.83 50.65 9.09
CA ARG A 193 -1.11 51.74 9.76
C ARG A 193 -1.29 53.04 8.99
N ARG A 194 -1.82 54.05 9.68
CA ARG A 194 -1.98 55.43 9.15
C ARG A 194 -0.75 56.31 9.35
N HIS A 195 0.05 56.07 10.39
CA HIS A 195 1.18 56.92 10.77
C HIS A 195 2.53 56.20 10.59
N ASP A 196 3.59 56.99 10.38
CA ASP A 196 4.99 56.52 10.37
C ASP A 196 5.46 56.17 11.78
N ARG A 197 6.13 55.02 11.91
CA ARG A 197 6.80 54.60 13.13
C ARG A 197 8.30 54.82 12.95
N LEU A 198 8.85 55.73 13.73
CA LEU A 198 10.27 56.09 13.68
C LEU A 198 11.01 55.41 14.84
N PRO A 199 12.21 54.86 14.60
CA PRO A 199 12.98 54.21 15.64
C PRO A 199 13.45 55.23 16.67
N CYS A 200 13.27 54.92 17.95
CA CYS A 200 13.76 55.74 19.05
C CYS A 200 13.89 54.91 20.33
N ASP A 201 14.77 55.34 21.22
CA ASP A 201 15.08 54.68 22.49
C ASP A 201 14.77 55.65 23.64
N LEU A 202 13.48 55.78 23.94
CA LEU A 202 12.94 56.59 25.02
C LEU A 202 12.51 55.68 26.16
N LYS A 203 12.82 56.06 27.39
CA LYS A 203 12.37 55.34 28.56
C LYS A 203 10.86 55.47 28.69
N VAL A 204 10.16 54.34 28.78
CA VAL A 204 8.69 54.30 28.92
C VAL A 204 8.32 53.63 30.22
N LYS A 205 7.51 54.29 31.04
CA LYS A 205 6.87 53.70 32.21
C LYS A 205 5.41 53.45 31.88
N LEU A 206 4.91 52.25 32.12
CA LEU A 206 3.52 51.86 31.93
C LEU A 206 2.91 51.45 33.27
N ARG A 207 1.69 51.88 33.55
CA ARG A 207 0.98 51.58 34.79
C ARG A 207 -0.44 51.11 34.52
N HIS A 208 -0.87 50.11 35.29
CA HIS A 208 -2.25 49.63 35.34
C HIS A 208 -2.58 49.24 36.78
N GLY A 209 -3.39 50.04 37.46
CA GLY A 209 -3.64 49.88 38.89
C GLY A 209 -2.33 49.93 39.70
N ALA A 210 -2.07 48.89 40.50
CA ALA A 210 -0.85 48.77 41.30
C ALA A 210 0.37 48.26 40.51
N THR A 211 0.17 47.77 39.28
CA THR A 211 1.26 47.21 38.46
C THR A 211 1.94 48.32 37.66
N ALA A 212 3.25 48.44 37.80
CA ALA A 212 4.07 49.36 37.02
C ALA A 212 5.22 48.59 36.36
N VAL A 213 5.44 48.82 35.07
CA VAL A 213 6.58 48.27 34.34
C VAL A 213 7.35 49.39 33.66
N VAL A 214 8.66 49.22 33.53
CA VAL A 214 9.55 50.19 32.89
C VAL A 214 10.28 49.49 31.76
N GLY A 215 10.21 50.08 30.57
CA GLY A 215 10.85 49.57 29.37
C GLY A 215 11.49 50.70 28.55
N GLN A 216 11.91 50.33 27.35
CA GLN A 216 12.46 51.23 26.35
C GLN A 216 11.59 51.18 25.10
N SER A 217 11.33 52.33 24.48
CA SER A 217 10.71 52.32 23.16
C SER A 217 11.65 51.64 22.15
N VAL A 218 11.05 51.00 21.15
CA VAL A 218 11.72 50.50 19.96
C VAL A 218 11.39 51.40 18.78
N ASP A 219 10.12 51.81 18.71
CA ASP A 219 9.59 52.73 17.71
C ASP A 219 8.49 53.61 18.31
N LEU A 220 8.24 54.75 17.67
CA LEU A 220 7.25 55.75 18.07
C LEU A 220 6.53 56.31 16.84
N SER A 221 5.22 56.53 16.97
CA SER A 221 4.37 57.19 15.99
C SER A 221 3.28 57.99 16.67
N GLU A 222 2.60 58.86 15.92
CA GLU A 222 1.36 59.51 16.33
C GLU A 222 0.27 58.50 16.76
N GLY A 223 0.29 57.30 16.18
CA GLY A 223 -0.70 56.24 16.44
C GLY A 223 -0.35 55.29 17.59
N GLY A 224 0.82 55.43 18.23
CA GLY A 224 1.30 54.48 19.25
C GLY A 224 2.79 54.17 19.16
N LEU A 225 3.25 53.23 19.97
CA LEU A 225 4.66 52.89 20.14
C LEU A 225 4.85 51.39 20.41
N LEU A 226 6.06 50.89 20.18
CA LEU A 226 6.48 49.55 20.57
C LEU A 226 7.43 49.69 21.75
N VAL A 227 7.19 48.97 22.85
CA VAL A 227 8.02 49.06 24.07
C VAL A 227 8.61 47.71 24.41
N ARG A 228 9.95 47.63 24.41
CA ARG A 228 10.69 46.47 24.93
C ARG A 228 10.74 46.56 26.45
N VAL A 229 10.22 45.54 27.11
CA VAL A 229 10.12 45.47 28.57
C VAL A 229 10.18 44.02 29.03
N SER A 230 10.76 43.78 30.20
CA SER A 230 10.76 42.47 30.88
C SER A 230 9.70 42.47 32.00
N GLY A 231 9.07 41.33 32.27
CA GLY A 231 8.12 41.20 33.39
C GLY A 231 6.75 41.87 33.17
N ALA A 232 6.32 42.03 31.91
CA ALA A 232 5.03 42.64 31.56
C ALA A 232 3.93 41.63 31.19
N GLU A 233 4.11 40.35 31.54
CA GLU A 233 3.19 39.24 31.21
C GLU A 233 1.78 39.47 31.77
N ASN A 234 1.71 40.10 32.94
CA ASN A 234 0.48 40.36 33.68
C ASN A 234 -0.28 41.62 33.25
N LEU A 235 0.25 42.43 32.32
CA LEU A 235 -0.45 43.62 31.84
C LEU A 235 -1.57 43.24 30.85
N PRO A 236 -2.85 43.45 31.14
CA PRO A 236 -3.95 42.94 30.32
C PRO A 236 -3.97 43.52 28.89
N ILE A 237 -4.07 42.64 27.87
CA ILE A 237 -4.28 43.06 26.48
C ILE A 237 -5.71 43.60 26.35
N GLY A 238 -5.86 44.68 25.60
CA GLY A 238 -7.10 45.39 25.39
C GLY A 238 -7.29 46.54 26.35
N GLU A 239 -6.59 46.57 27.48
CA GLU A 239 -6.77 47.60 28.52
C GLU A 239 -5.97 48.88 28.27
N LYS A 240 -6.45 49.94 28.92
CA LYS A 240 -5.77 51.25 28.95
C LYS A 240 -4.71 51.25 30.04
N LEU A 241 -3.54 51.77 29.71
CA LEU A 241 -2.40 51.93 30.59
C LEU A 241 -2.06 53.41 30.67
N ASP A 242 -1.80 53.91 31.87
CA ASP A 242 -1.14 55.20 32.02
C ASP A 242 0.31 55.03 31.57
N CYS A 243 0.79 55.94 30.75
CA CYS A 243 2.17 55.92 30.27
C CYS A 243 2.87 57.23 30.56
N HIS A 244 4.14 57.12 30.93
CA HIS A 244 5.08 58.24 30.89
C HIS A 244 6.15 57.91 29.86
N ILE A 245 6.25 58.72 28.81
CA ILE A 245 7.28 58.58 27.78
C ILE A 245 8.29 59.70 27.98
N ASP A 246 9.55 59.34 28.23
CA ASP A 246 10.62 60.30 28.47
C ASP A 246 10.72 61.32 27.33
N THR A 247 10.99 62.58 27.68
CA THR A 247 11.00 63.77 26.79
C THR A 247 9.67 64.16 26.12
N ILE A 248 8.63 63.32 26.16
CA ILE A 248 7.31 63.59 25.58
C ILE A 248 6.32 63.98 26.67
N GLY A 249 6.24 63.20 27.75
CA GLY A 249 5.37 63.44 28.90
C GLY A 249 4.41 62.29 29.18
N ASP A 250 3.38 62.62 29.97
CA ASP A 250 2.37 61.67 30.43
C ASP A 250 1.21 61.52 29.44
N GLY A 251 0.63 60.33 29.40
CA GLY A 251 -0.49 60.03 28.53
C GLY A 251 -1.14 58.71 28.86
N MET A 252 -2.07 58.30 27.99
CA MET A 252 -2.75 57.01 28.10
C MET A 252 -2.61 56.25 26.79
N VAL A 253 -2.27 54.97 26.88
CA VAL A 253 -2.11 54.06 25.73
C VAL A 253 -2.94 52.81 25.93
N ARG A 254 -3.29 52.12 24.85
CA ARG A 254 -3.94 50.80 24.93
C ARG A 254 -2.94 49.71 24.56
N LEU A 255 -2.83 48.67 25.38
CA LEU A 255 -2.06 47.49 25.01
C LEU A 255 -2.87 46.67 24.00
N VAL A 256 -2.42 46.58 22.75
CA VAL A 256 -3.17 45.87 21.70
C VAL A 256 -2.60 44.50 21.36
N ASN A 257 -1.30 44.28 21.62
CA ASN A 257 -0.66 43.00 21.39
C ASN A 257 0.64 42.88 22.18
N ARG A 258 1.14 41.65 22.35
CA ARG A 258 2.49 41.37 22.86
C ARG A 258 3.21 40.45 21.86
N SER A 259 4.48 40.71 21.58
CA SER A 259 5.31 39.84 20.75
C SER A 259 6.71 39.70 21.35
N HIS A 260 7.55 38.85 20.73
CA HIS A 260 8.97 38.71 21.12
C HIS A 260 9.77 40.03 21.04
N LEU A 261 9.24 41.08 20.40
CA LEU A 261 9.86 42.40 20.32
C LEU A 261 9.42 43.35 21.45
N GLY A 262 8.35 43.01 22.17
CA GLY A 262 7.79 43.82 23.24
C GLY A 262 6.28 44.02 23.16
N LEU A 263 5.81 45.05 23.84
CA LEU A 263 4.41 45.45 23.93
C LEU A 263 4.04 46.40 22.79
N HIS A 264 2.98 46.05 22.05
CA HIS A 264 2.43 46.89 20.99
C HIS A 264 1.35 47.78 21.60
N LEU A 265 1.63 49.08 21.64
CA LEU A 265 0.75 50.08 22.25
C LEU A 265 0.10 50.92 21.15
N GLN A 266 -1.21 51.11 21.26
CA GLN A 266 -2.03 51.90 20.34
C GLN A 266 -2.58 53.14 21.03
N GLY A 267 -2.64 54.24 20.28
CA GLY A 267 -3.37 55.44 20.63
C GLY A 267 -2.79 56.09 21.87
N VAL A 268 -1.73 56.89 21.69
CA VAL A 268 -1.22 57.73 22.77
C VAL A 268 -2.18 58.92 22.90
N LYS A 269 -3.12 58.86 23.84
CA LYS A 269 -3.90 60.03 24.23
C LYS A 269 -2.99 60.94 25.05
N LEU A 270 -2.54 61.99 24.40
CA LEU A 270 -1.65 63.02 24.94
C LEU A 270 -2.43 64.33 25.15
N GLY A 271 -1.99 65.15 26.09
CA GLY A 271 -2.40 66.56 26.14
C GLY A 271 -1.79 67.35 24.98
N GLU A 272 -2.23 68.60 24.78
CA GLU A 272 -1.74 69.44 23.66
C GLU A 272 -0.23 69.65 23.72
N LYS A 273 0.32 69.86 24.92
CA LYS A 273 1.76 70.04 25.15
C LYS A 273 2.54 68.78 24.80
N GLU A 274 2.09 67.62 25.24
CA GLU A 274 2.75 66.33 24.99
C GLU A 274 2.62 65.92 23.52
N GLN A 275 1.51 66.28 22.86
CA GLN A 275 1.36 66.08 21.42
C GLN A 275 2.33 66.94 20.61
N ALA A 276 2.54 68.20 21.00
CA ALA A 276 3.56 69.05 20.39
C ALA A 276 4.98 68.49 20.61
N ALA A 277 5.28 67.96 21.80
CA ALA A 277 6.55 67.31 22.09
C ALA A 277 6.76 66.03 21.25
N LEU A 278 5.71 65.22 21.07
CA LEU A 278 5.73 64.06 20.18
C LEU A 278 6.04 64.46 18.73
N HIS A 279 5.34 65.45 18.18
CA HIS A 279 5.59 65.93 16.82
C HIS A 279 7.01 66.49 16.67
N ALA A 280 7.49 67.28 17.63
CA ALA A 280 8.85 67.80 17.65
C ALA A 280 9.89 66.66 17.67
N LYS A 281 9.65 65.61 18.47
CA LYS A 281 10.54 64.44 18.54
C LYS A 281 10.56 63.66 17.21
N LEU A 282 9.40 63.43 16.60
CA LEU A 282 9.32 62.76 15.30
C LEU A 282 10.00 63.58 14.19
N ALA A 283 9.84 64.91 14.21
CA ALA A 283 10.52 65.80 13.28
C ALA A 283 12.05 65.77 13.48
N ALA A 284 12.53 65.81 14.73
CA ALA A 284 13.95 65.70 15.04
C ALA A 284 14.56 64.38 14.52
N ILE A 285 13.87 63.25 14.69
CA ILE A 285 14.35 61.96 14.16
C ILE A 285 14.47 62.00 12.62
N ARG A 286 13.53 62.65 11.92
CA ARG A 286 13.63 62.80 10.45
C ARG A 286 14.80 63.68 10.06
N GLU A 287 14.98 64.80 10.76
CA GLU A 287 16.07 65.74 10.49
C GLU A 287 17.44 65.10 10.71
N GLU A 288 17.61 64.35 11.81
CA GLU A 288 18.82 63.56 12.11
C GLU A 288 19.17 62.55 11.00
N ASN A 289 18.18 62.10 10.23
CA ASN A 289 18.34 61.11 9.17
C ASN A 289 18.22 61.73 7.77
N LYS A 290 18.10 63.06 7.65
CA LYS A 290 17.83 63.75 6.39
C LYS A 290 18.88 63.43 5.32
N GLU A 291 20.16 63.48 5.69
CA GLU A 291 21.27 63.15 4.78
C GLU A 291 21.15 61.72 4.21
N PHE A 292 20.80 60.75 5.05
CA PHE A 292 20.65 59.35 4.65
C PHE A 292 19.41 59.13 3.78
N ILE A 293 18.31 59.82 4.10
CA ILE A 293 17.07 59.82 3.31
C ILE A 293 17.33 60.39 1.92
N ASP A 294 17.89 61.59 1.83
CA ASP A 294 18.11 62.27 0.55
C ASP A 294 19.00 61.40 -0.36
N ARG A 295 20.07 60.81 0.19
CA ARG A 295 20.95 59.88 -0.52
C ARG A 295 20.22 58.63 -1.03
N ALA A 296 19.40 58.00 -0.18
CA ALA A 296 18.65 56.80 -0.55
C ALA A 296 17.61 57.11 -1.64
N VAL A 297 16.95 58.28 -1.55
CA VAL A 297 15.98 58.75 -2.54
C VAL A 297 16.66 58.99 -3.90
N GLU A 298 17.79 59.69 -3.92
CA GLU A 298 18.56 59.94 -5.15
C GLU A 298 19.06 58.62 -5.81
N ALA A 299 19.59 57.70 -5.01
CA ALA A 299 20.00 56.38 -5.50
C ALA A 299 18.82 55.59 -6.07
N THR A 300 17.66 55.64 -5.41
CA THR A 300 16.45 54.94 -5.87
C THR A 300 15.94 55.52 -7.18
N ALA A 301 15.96 56.84 -7.35
CA ALA A 301 15.60 57.48 -8.60
C ALA A 301 16.47 56.98 -9.78
N ARG A 302 17.79 56.86 -9.56
CA ARG A 302 18.73 56.28 -10.55
C ARG A 302 18.42 54.81 -10.85
N ILE A 303 18.03 54.02 -9.84
CA ILE A 303 17.65 52.61 -10.03
C ILE A 303 16.35 52.50 -10.85
N CYS A 304 15.34 53.30 -10.54
CA CYS A 304 14.08 53.33 -11.30
C CYS A 304 14.37 53.61 -12.79
N VAL A 305 15.14 54.66 -13.08
CA VAL A 305 15.55 55.00 -14.46
C VAL A 305 16.33 53.85 -15.10
N ALA A 306 17.26 53.23 -14.39
CA ALA A 306 18.07 52.14 -14.93
C ALA A 306 17.23 50.89 -15.23
N PHE A 307 16.21 50.58 -14.41
CA PHE A 307 15.30 49.46 -14.65
C PHE A 307 14.39 49.74 -15.86
N GLU A 308 13.84 50.95 -15.97
CA GLU A 308 13.02 51.36 -17.12
C GLU A 308 13.84 51.35 -18.42
N LYS A 309 15.10 51.80 -18.35
CA LYS A 309 16.04 51.74 -19.48
C LYS A 309 16.37 50.31 -19.86
N ALA A 310 16.65 49.43 -18.90
CA ALA A 310 16.93 48.01 -19.17
C ALA A 310 15.77 47.31 -19.88
N VAL A 311 14.52 47.66 -19.54
CA VAL A 311 13.34 47.16 -20.25
C VAL A 311 13.22 47.79 -21.66
N SER A 312 13.45 49.10 -21.77
CA SER A 312 13.33 49.83 -23.04
C SER A 312 14.40 49.43 -24.06
N ASP A 313 15.61 49.11 -23.61
CA ASP A 313 16.73 48.62 -24.43
C ASP A 313 16.59 47.13 -24.81
N GLY A 314 15.59 46.42 -24.27
CA GLY A 314 15.39 44.99 -24.50
C GLY A 314 16.35 44.07 -23.73
N LEU A 315 17.02 44.56 -22.68
CA LEU A 315 17.88 43.73 -21.83
C LEU A 315 17.07 42.71 -21.00
N LEU A 316 15.83 43.07 -20.64
CA LEU A 316 14.83 42.16 -20.09
C LEU A 316 13.41 42.64 -20.45
N SER A 317 12.44 41.73 -20.46
CA SER A 317 11.05 42.14 -20.66
C SER A 317 10.44 42.76 -19.40
N ARG A 318 9.37 43.53 -19.56
CA ARG A 318 8.60 44.05 -18.42
C ARG A 318 8.02 42.89 -17.59
N GLU A 319 7.60 41.80 -18.22
CA GLU A 319 7.08 40.63 -17.51
C GLU A 319 8.17 40.01 -16.63
N ASP A 320 9.36 39.79 -17.18
CA ASP A 320 10.49 39.20 -16.47
C ASP A 320 10.96 40.06 -15.31
N LEU A 321 10.91 41.39 -15.42
CA LEU A 321 11.27 42.30 -14.31
C LEU A 321 10.37 42.09 -13.07
N PHE A 322 9.11 41.69 -13.27
CA PHE A 322 8.15 41.43 -12.20
C PHE A 322 7.93 39.93 -11.93
N ASP A 323 8.85 39.08 -12.38
CA ASP A 323 8.87 37.66 -12.09
C ASP A 323 8.92 37.40 -10.58
N ASN A 324 8.05 36.52 -10.10
CA ASN A 324 7.99 36.08 -8.70
C ASN A 324 8.27 34.58 -8.57
N GLN A 325 8.83 33.94 -9.60
CA GLN A 325 9.24 32.54 -9.58
C GLN A 325 10.71 32.43 -9.15
N TYR A 326 10.91 32.21 -7.84
CA TYR A 326 12.23 31.98 -7.27
C TYR A 326 12.63 30.52 -7.43
N VAL A 327 13.50 30.23 -8.40
CA VAL A 327 14.01 28.87 -8.66
C VAL A 327 15.20 28.60 -7.74
N PRO A 328 15.15 27.64 -6.80
CA PRO A 328 16.27 27.33 -5.91
C PRO A 328 17.53 26.95 -6.67
N ILE A 329 18.68 27.43 -6.22
CA ILE A 329 20.01 26.99 -6.67
C ILE A 329 20.41 25.79 -5.81
N GLU A 330 20.52 24.62 -6.42
CA GLU A 330 20.90 23.39 -5.73
C GLU A 330 22.28 23.51 -5.05
N GLY A 331 22.42 22.86 -3.89
CA GLY A 331 23.67 22.83 -3.13
C GLY A 331 24.00 24.12 -2.35
N THR A 332 23.13 25.14 -2.36
CA THR A 332 23.36 26.39 -1.61
C THR A 332 22.77 26.36 -0.20
N ASN A 333 23.53 26.83 0.79
CA ASN A 333 23.09 26.97 2.18
C ASN A 333 23.80 28.17 2.87
N PRO A 334 23.09 29.27 3.21
CA PRO A 334 21.65 29.48 3.06
C PRO A 334 21.18 29.44 1.60
N GLN A 335 19.92 29.02 1.39
CA GLN A 335 19.34 28.83 0.06
C GLN A 335 19.40 30.12 -0.78
N GLN A 336 20.03 30.04 -1.95
CA GLN A 336 19.97 31.05 -3.00
C GLN A 336 18.95 30.65 -4.06
N CYS A 337 18.36 31.62 -4.76
CA CYS A 337 17.39 31.42 -5.83
C CYS A 337 17.76 32.22 -7.08
N ARG A 338 17.23 31.82 -8.24
CA ARG A 338 17.28 32.59 -9.49
C ARG A 338 15.89 33.11 -9.84
N THR A 339 15.87 34.22 -10.57
CA THR A 339 14.68 34.82 -11.20
C THR A 339 15.02 35.19 -12.63
N ARG A 340 14.03 35.44 -13.47
CA ARG A 340 14.25 35.81 -14.88
C ARG A 340 14.95 37.17 -15.05
N PHE A 341 14.82 38.07 -14.09
CA PHE A 341 15.49 39.38 -14.12
C PHE A 341 16.94 39.36 -13.61
N LEU A 342 17.41 38.26 -13.01
CA LEU A 342 18.69 38.23 -12.29
C LEU A 342 19.88 38.64 -13.16
N ASP A 343 20.04 38.03 -14.34
CA ASP A 343 21.20 38.26 -15.20
C ASP A 343 21.25 39.69 -15.76
N ALA A 344 20.09 40.32 -15.95
CA ALA A 344 19.99 41.72 -16.34
C ALA A 344 20.37 42.64 -15.17
N LEU A 345 19.83 42.38 -13.97
CA LEU A 345 20.10 43.21 -12.80
C LEU A 345 21.56 43.10 -12.31
N GLU A 346 22.23 41.98 -12.53
CA GLU A 346 23.67 41.81 -12.26
C GLU A 346 24.54 42.74 -13.10
N LYS A 347 24.06 43.18 -14.27
CA LYS A 347 24.75 44.17 -15.12
C LYS A 347 24.41 45.61 -14.74
N VAL A 348 23.23 45.84 -14.19
CA VAL A 348 22.68 47.19 -13.93
C VAL A 348 23.02 47.71 -12.52
N LEU A 349 22.73 46.93 -11.49
CA LEU A 349 22.78 47.38 -10.10
C LEU A 349 24.19 47.75 -9.58
N PRO A 350 25.27 47.01 -9.92
CA PRO A 350 26.60 47.33 -9.38
C PRO A 350 27.10 48.74 -9.73
N ALA A 351 26.73 49.27 -10.90
CA ALA A 351 27.12 50.62 -11.32
C ALA A 351 26.55 51.73 -10.42
N ILE A 352 25.47 51.43 -9.67
CA ILE A 352 24.84 52.36 -8.73
C ILE A 352 25.23 52.01 -7.29
N GLN A 353 25.19 50.73 -6.94
CA GLN A 353 25.40 50.26 -5.56
C GLN A 353 26.86 50.41 -5.10
N GLU A 354 27.85 50.10 -5.95
CA GLU A 354 29.26 50.14 -5.52
C GLU A 354 29.75 51.57 -5.27
N PRO A 355 29.52 52.56 -6.17
CA PRO A 355 29.89 53.94 -5.88
C PRO A 355 29.17 54.52 -4.67
N LEU A 356 27.91 54.13 -4.45
CA LEU A 356 27.14 54.60 -3.30
C LEU A 356 27.72 54.07 -1.99
N LEU A 357 28.03 52.77 -1.91
CA LEU A 357 28.68 52.20 -0.73
C LEU A 357 30.04 52.88 -0.45
N ALA A 358 30.82 53.15 -1.49
CA ALA A 358 32.11 53.83 -1.35
C ALA A 358 31.99 55.30 -0.91
N SER A 359 30.84 55.95 -1.13
CA SER A 359 30.64 57.37 -0.83
C SER A 359 30.51 57.70 0.66
N ASP A 360 30.18 56.72 1.51
CA ASP A 360 30.02 56.93 2.95
C ASP A 360 30.52 55.74 3.77
N LYS A 361 31.59 55.95 4.54
CA LYS A 361 32.18 54.92 5.41
C LYS A 361 31.26 54.42 6.52
N ARG A 362 30.19 55.17 6.84
CA ARG A 362 29.15 54.77 7.79
C ARG A 362 28.19 53.75 7.18
N MET A 363 28.07 53.75 5.85
CA MET A 363 27.21 52.82 5.12
C MET A 363 27.83 51.42 5.16
N PHE A 364 27.08 50.49 5.72
CA PHE A 364 27.48 49.09 5.81
C PHE A 364 27.07 48.33 4.54
N PHE A 365 25.90 48.65 3.96
CA PHE A 365 25.50 48.15 2.65
C PHE A 365 24.45 49.02 1.98
N CYS A 366 24.29 48.81 0.67
CA CYS A 366 23.10 49.20 -0.05
C CYS A 366 22.71 48.15 -1.10
N CYS A 367 21.41 47.86 -1.23
CA CYS A 367 20.92 46.84 -2.14
C CYS A 367 19.47 47.05 -2.56
N ALA A 368 19.13 46.61 -3.76
CA ALA A 368 17.74 46.50 -4.20
C ALA A 368 17.16 45.16 -3.76
N VAL A 369 15.93 45.18 -3.26
CA VAL A 369 15.11 43.98 -2.99
C VAL A 369 13.77 44.12 -3.68
N ASP A 370 13.22 43.02 -4.18
CA ASP A 370 11.85 43.01 -4.69
C ASP A 370 10.83 43.01 -3.54
N ARG A 371 9.53 43.09 -3.87
CA ARG A 371 8.42 43.12 -2.91
C ARG A 371 8.29 41.89 -1.98
N ASN A 372 8.99 40.80 -2.31
CA ASN A 372 9.07 39.58 -1.51
C ASN A 372 10.37 39.52 -0.70
N ALA A 373 11.12 40.63 -0.63
CA ALA A 373 12.42 40.75 0.01
C ALA A 373 13.48 39.82 -0.60
N TYR A 374 13.33 39.44 -1.87
CA TYR A 374 14.39 38.81 -2.62
C TYR A 374 15.42 39.85 -3.03
N LEU A 375 16.68 39.60 -2.68
CA LEU A 375 17.83 40.45 -2.94
C LEU A 375 18.63 39.83 -4.10
N PRO A 376 18.39 40.22 -5.37
CA PRO A 376 19.08 39.62 -6.51
C PRO A 376 20.58 39.90 -6.50
N VAL A 377 20.96 41.17 -6.31
CA VAL A 377 22.34 41.64 -6.42
C VAL A 377 22.69 42.48 -5.20
N HIS A 378 23.66 42.00 -4.42
CA HIS A 378 24.21 42.74 -3.28
C HIS A 378 25.51 43.43 -3.67
N ASN A 379 25.97 44.39 -2.86
CA ASN A 379 27.34 44.87 -2.94
C ASN A 379 28.35 43.71 -3.01
N LYS A 380 29.44 43.87 -3.78
CA LYS A 380 30.43 42.81 -4.05
C LYS A 380 30.97 42.13 -2.80
N VAL A 381 31.20 42.89 -1.73
CA VAL A 381 31.70 42.35 -0.45
C VAL A 381 30.77 41.33 0.21
N TYR A 382 29.47 41.35 -0.12
CA TYR A 382 28.46 40.39 0.35
C TYR A 382 27.88 39.51 -0.78
N SER A 383 28.56 39.47 -1.92
CA SER A 383 28.21 38.63 -3.08
C SER A 383 29.30 37.58 -3.35
N GLN A 384 29.94 37.08 -2.29
CA GLN A 384 31.01 36.08 -2.42
C GLN A 384 30.43 34.71 -2.79
N PRO A 385 31.19 33.82 -3.46
CA PRO A 385 30.79 32.43 -3.65
C PRO A 385 30.57 31.72 -2.32
N GLN A 386 29.55 30.87 -2.26
CA GLN A 386 29.33 30.03 -1.09
C GLN A 386 30.41 28.98 -0.94
N ARG A 387 30.78 28.70 0.31
CA ARG A 387 31.67 27.60 0.71
C ARG A 387 30.83 26.40 1.14
N PRO A 388 31.02 25.20 0.54
CA PRO A 388 30.30 24.01 0.94
C PRO A 388 30.45 23.72 2.44
N GLY A 389 29.34 23.53 3.15
CA GLY A 389 29.31 23.19 4.58
C GLY A 389 29.56 24.34 5.56
N ASP A 390 30.02 25.51 5.11
CA ASP A 390 30.33 26.66 5.98
C ASP A 390 29.17 27.68 6.03
N VAL A 391 28.13 27.33 6.78
CA VAL A 391 26.91 28.15 6.92
C VAL A 391 27.23 29.53 7.54
N THR A 392 28.21 29.59 8.44
CA THR A 392 28.61 30.84 9.10
C THR A 392 29.19 31.82 8.09
N TRP A 393 30.16 31.38 7.27
CA TRP A 393 30.72 32.19 6.19
C TRP A 393 29.65 32.61 5.19
N ASN A 394 28.84 31.65 4.74
CA ASN A 394 27.81 31.91 3.72
C ASN A 394 26.76 32.92 4.21
N THR A 395 26.40 32.86 5.50
CA THR A 395 25.47 33.80 6.12
C THR A 395 26.01 35.23 6.10
N ALA A 396 27.29 35.40 6.41
CA ALA A 396 27.96 36.71 6.47
C ALA A 396 28.25 37.30 5.08
N HIS A 397 28.72 36.48 4.13
CA HIS A 397 29.37 36.94 2.89
C HIS A 397 28.64 36.62 1.59
N CYS A 398 27.62 35.76 1.63
CA CYS A 398 26.86 35.32 0.45
C CYS A 398 25.39 35.71 0.62
N ARG A 399 25.11 37.02 0.57
CA ARG A 399 23.78 37.60 0.82
C ARG A 399 22.99 37.92 -0.44
N ASN A 400 23.63 37.89 -1.60
CA ASN A 400 22.95 37.97 -2.90
C ASN A 400 22.11 36.72 -3.19
N ARG A 401 21.16 36.88 -4.11
CA ARG A 401 20.24 35.84 -4.58
C ARG A 401 19.43 35.18 -3.46
N ARG A 402 19.19 35.88 -2.35
CA ARG A 402 18.50 35.34 -1.16
C ARG A 402 17.22 36.09 -0.85
N ILE A 403 16.30 35.41 -0.19
CA ILE A 403 15.08 36.00 0.35
C ILE A 403 15.32 36.32 1.83
N PHE A 404 15.00 37.55 2.24
CA PHE A 404 15.07 38.01 3.63
C PHE A 404 13.64 38.26 4.15
N ASP A 405 12.98 37.18 4.55
CA ASP A 405 11.58 37.17 4.99
C ASP A 405 11.38 37.56 6.47
N ASP A 406 12.44 38.06 7.11
CA ASP A 406 12.38 38.66 8.43
C ASP A 406 11.58 39.99 8.41
N ARG A 407 11.22 40.49 9.60
CA ARG A 407 10.41 41.72 9.73
C ARG A 407 11.05 42.90 9.00
N ALA A 408 12.36 43.09 9.10
CA ALA A 408 13.02 44.26 8.53
C ALA A 408 13.07 44.17 7.00
N GLY A 409 13.46 43.00 6.48
CA GLY A 409 13.47 42.73 5.03
C GLY A 409 12.10 42.90 4.38
N LEU A 410 11.04 42.34 4.97
CA LEU A 410 9.68 42.49 4.43
C LEU A 410 9.12 43.91 4.60
N SER A 411 9.43 44.61 5.70
CA SER A 411 8.96 45.98 5.90
C SER A 411 9.60 46.93 4.88
N ALA A 412 10.89 46.76 4.61
CA ALA A 412 11.62 47.48 3.57
C ALA A 412 10.99 47.21 2.19
N ALA A 413 10.97 45.94 1.78
CA ALA A 413 10.48 45.48 0.48
C ALA A 413 9.05 45.91 0.13
N ARG A 414 8.19 46.08 1.14
CA ARG A 414 6.77 46.38 0.97
C ARG A 414 6.42 47.83 1.29
N ASN A 415 7.38 48.64 1.71
CA ASN A 415 7.14 50.04 1.99
C ASN A 415 6.62 50.74 0.72
N VAL A 416 5.46 51.38 0.80
CA VAL A 416 4.89 52.18 -0.30
C VAL A 416 4.94 53.70 -0.03
N ARG A 417 5.37 54.08 1.18
CA ARG A 417 5.57 55.47 1.61
C ARG A 417 6.88 56.01 1.03
N PRO A 418 7.10 57.34 1.02
CA PRO A 418 8.30 57.94 0.42
C PRO A 418 9.62 57.33 0.92
N TYR A 419 9.67 56.92 2.19
CA TYR A 419 10.76 56.16 2.78
C TYR A 419 10.31 55.47 4.08
N LEU A 420 11.12 54.52 4.55
CA LEU A 420 11.02 53.88 5.86
C LEU A 420 12.35 54.08 6.59
N ILE A 421 12.28 54.41 7.89
CA ILE A 421 13.43 54.40 8.80
C ILE A 421 13.21 53.26 9.78
N GLN A 422 14.18 52.37 9.95
CA GLN A 422 14.08 51.29 10.93
C GLN A 422 15.44 50.95 11.54
N ASN A 423 15.40 50.41 12.77
CA ASN A 423 16.56 49.79 13.40
C ASN A 423 16.32 48.29 13.48
N TYR A 424 17.30 47.48 13.11
CA TYR A 424 17.17 46.03 13.18
C TYR A 424 18.49 45.34 13.54
N PRO A 425 18.44 44.18 14.22
CA PRO A 425 19.61 43.35 14.42
C PRO A 425 19.94 42.60 13.13
N ARG A 426 21.06 42.93 12.50
CA ARG A 426 21.57 42.19 11.36
C ARG A 426 22.38 40.99 11.83
N ASP A 427 21.99 39.80 11.39
CA ASP A 427 22.76 38.57 11.60
C ASP A 427 24.03 38.53 10.73
N MET A 428 25.17 38.36 11.40
CA MET A 428 26.51 38.27 10.82
C MET A 428 27.05 36.83 10.81
N GLY A 429 26.25 35.83 11.17
CA GLY A 429 26.67 34.44 11.32
C GLY A 429 27.27 34.14 12.69
N GLY A 430 27.25 32.86 13.09
CA GLY A 430 27.86 32.41 14.35
C GLY A 430 27.23 33.01 15.62
N GLY A 431 25.97 33.45 15.56
CA GLY A 431 25.26 34.09 16.67
C GLY A 431 25.61 35.56 16.89
N VAL A 432 26.41 36.17 16.01
CA VAL A 432 26.79 37.58 16.11
C VAL A 432 25.75 38.45 15.40
N THR A 433 25.17 39.41 16.13
CA THR A 433 24.25 40.40 15.55
C THR A 433 24.76 41.82 15.76
N VAL A 434 24.60 42.68 14.75
CA VAL A 434 24.94 44.11 14.85
C VAL A 434 23.69 44.94 14.58
N ILE A 435 23.41 45.92 15.43
CA ILE A 435 22.28 46.84 15.22
C ILE A 435 22.63 47.77 14.07
N MET A 436 21.74 47.82 13.07
CA MET A 436 21.84 48.69 11.91
C MET A 436 20.70 49.69 11.92
N ARG A 437 20.97 50.91 11.47
CA ARG A 437 19.94 51.84 11.01
C ARG A 437 19.76 51.67 9.53
N GLU A 438 18.54 51.54 9.08
CA GLU A 438 18.22 51.34 7.68
C GLU A 438 17.24 52.40 7.18
N ILE A 439 17.51 52.89 5.98
CA ILE A 439 16.62 53.74 5.19
C ILE A 439 16.24 52.99 3.92
N ASP A 440 14.94 52.78 3.74
CA ASP A 440 14.38 52.05 2.61
C ASP A 440 13.45 52.93 1.78
N VAL A 441 13.67 52.98 0.47
CA VAL A 441 12.89 53.81 -0.46
C VAL A 441 12.26 52.92 -1.53
N PRO A 442 10.96 53.06 -1.84
CA PRO A 442 10.29 52.21 -2.82
C PRO A 442 10.84 52.41 -4.24
N ILE A 443 11.17 51.32 -4.90
CA ILE A 443 11.47 51.26 -6.33
C ILE A 443 10.15 51.07 -7.08
N ARG A 444 9.78 52.05 -7.90
CA ARG A 444 8.62 51.99 -8.79
C ARG A 444 9.10 52.07 -10.24
N VAL A 445 8.69 51.10 -11.05
CA VAL A 445 9.07 51.00 -12.46
C VAL A 445 7.78 50.99 -13.27
N PHE A 446 7.64 51.93 -14.21
CA PHE A 446 6.39 52.15 -14.96
C PHE A 446 5.17 52.30 -14.03
N GLY A 447 5.33 53.04 -12.93
CA GLY A 447 4.31 53.27 -11.90
C GLY A 447 4.00 52.08 -10.98
N LYS A 448 4.51 50.88 -11.28
CA LYS A 448 4.26 49.66 -10.50
C LYS A 448 5.36 49.46 -9.45
N HIS A 449 4.95 49.16 -8.22
CA HIS A 449 5.88 48.85 -7.13
C HIS A 449 6.62 47.54 -7.41
N TRP A 450 7.94 47.61 -7.54
CA TRP A 450 8.81 46.46 -7.75
C TRP A 450 9.31 45.89 -6.42
N GLY A 451 9.74 46.79 -5.53
CA GLY A 451 10.25 46.50 -4.19
C GLY A 451 10.91 47.76 -3.62
N ALA A 452 12.01 47.64 -2.89
CA ALA A 452 12.68 48.79 -2.27
C ALA A 452 14.19 48.77 -2.45
N PHE A 453 14.78 49.96 -2.46
CA PHE A 453 16.21 50.15 -2.31
C PHE A 453 16.53 50.42 -0.84
N ARG A 454 17.45 49.63 -0.31
CA ARG A 454 17.82 49.59 1.10
C ARG A 454 19.19 50.20 1.28
N THR A 455 19.37 51.06 2.25
CA THR A 455 20.68 51.57 2.67
C THR A 455 20.81 51.42 4.18
N ALA A 456 21.86 50.76 4.65
CA ALA A 456 22.06 50.52 6.07
C ALA A 456 23.36 51.13 6.57
N TYR A 457 23.30 51.67 7.78
CA TYR A 457 24.35 52.40 8.45
C TYR A 457 24.60 51.80 9.82
N LYS A 458 25.87 51.75 10.23
CA LYS A 458 26.24 51.31 11.57
C LYS A 458 25.83 52.39 12.58
N ILE A 459 25.15 51.99 13.66
CA ILE A 459 24.79 52.86 14.80
C ILE A 459 25.83 52.68 15.90
#